data_AF-A0A1Y5PS77-F1
#
_entry.id   AF-A0A1Y5PS77-F1
#
_cell.length_a   1.000
_cell.length_b   1.000
_cell.length_c   1.000
_cell.angle_alpha   90.00
_cell.angle_beta   90.00
_cell.angle_gamma   90.00
#
_symmetry.space_group_name_H-M   'P 1'
#
loop_
_entity.id
_entity.type
_entity.pdbx_description
1 polymer ?
#
loop_
_entity_poly.entity_id
_entity_poly.type
_entity_poly.pdbx_seq_one_letter_code
_entity_poly.pdbx_strand_id
1 'polypeptide(L)'
;MLADVLRISRTAAKRRMRDAEQLTPRTTLTGEALPALLPATATAWEAGDLDGEHVRVIQKFFRDLPDHVGPVEVDKAEKSLAEHARNVRPDQLEKIADRLATHLNPDGRFSEEDRARKRGFLWCGGQRADGMSVGKLTATPELRAMLDAWLANFAAPTPDDLRSHSQRQHDALAELVGGGSEIRN
;
A
#
# COMPACT_ATOMS: atom_id res chain seq x y z
N MET A 1 -17.96 16.74 -0.96
CA MET A 1 -18.96 16.59 0.11
C MET A 1 -18.30 16.48 1.49
N LEU A 2 -17.67 15.36 1.90
CA LEU A 2 -17.10 15.25 3.26
C LEU A 2 -15.93 16.22 3.54
N ALA A 3 -15.00 16.33 2.59
CA ALA A 3 -13.85 17.24 2.70
C ALA A 3 -14.27 18.71 2.87
N ASP A 4 -15.30 19.12 2.11
CA ASP A 4 -15.79 20.49 2.07
C ASP A 4 -16.58 20.83 3.35
N VAL A 5 -17.44 19.91 3.82
CA VAL A 5 -18.21 20.06 5.07
C VAL A 5 -17.30 20.16 6.28
N LEU A 6 -16.30 19.27 6.37
CA LEU A 6 -15.37 19.23 7.52
C LEU A 6 -14.19 20.19 7.38
N ARG A 7 -14.07 20.91 6.25
CA ARG A 7 -12.93 21.78 5.91
C ARG A 7 -11.57 21.09 6.08
N ILE A 8 -11.48 19.84 5.65
CA ILE A 8 -10.25 19.04 5.65
C ILE A 8 -9.80 18.73 4.23
N SER A 9 -8.54 18.33 4.06
CA SER A 9 -8.06 17.91 2.74
C SER A 9 -8.84 16.68 2.23
N ARG A 10 -8.97 16.54 0.91
CA ARG A 10 -9.59 15.36 0.28
C ARG A 10 -8.91 14.05 0.72
N THR A 11 -7.60 14.08 0.91
CA THR A 11 -6.83 12.95 1.43
C THR A 11 -7.22 12.60 2.86
N ALA A 12 -7.38 13.61 3.73
CA ALA A 12 -7.83 13.38 5.11
C ALA A 12 -9.28 12.85 5.15
N ALA A 13 -10.16 13.36 4.29
CA ALA A 13 -11.54 12.86 4.18
C ALA A 13 -11.57 11.39 3.72
N LYS A 14 -10.86 11.06 2.63
CA LYS A 14 -10.75 9.67 2.15
C LYS A 14 -10.18 8.73 3.21
N ARG A 15 -9.16 9.18 3.95
CA ARG A 15 -8.58 8.42 5.06
C ARG A 15 -9.63 8.12 6.14
N ARG A 16 -10.35 9.15 6.61
CA ARG A 16 -11.40 8.97 7.62
C ARG A 16 -12.52 8.04 7.15
N MET A 17 -12.93 8.13 5.88
CA MET A 17 -13.93 7.22 5.32
C MET A 17 -13.45 5.77 5.33
N ARG A 18 -12.22 5.52 4.87
CA ARG A 18 -11.63 4.17 4.91
C ARG A 18 -11.50 3.62 6.32
N ASP A 19 -11.06 4.47 7.26
CA ASP A 19 -10.94 4.06 8.67
C ASP A 19 -12.32 3.72 9.25
N ALA A 20 -13.35 4.52 8.93
CA ALA A 20 -14.74 4.23 9.32
C ALA A 20 -15.25 2.92 8.71
N GLU A 21 -15.08 2.71 7.39
CA GLU A 21 -15.52 1.48 6.70
C GLU A 21 -15.00 0.19 7.37
N GLN A 22 -13.81 0.24 7.98
CA GLN A 22 -13.20 -0.93 8.60
C GLN A 22 -13.50 -1.07 10.09
N LEU A 23 -13.72 0.05 10.79
CA LEU A 23 -13.83 0.09 12.25
C LEU A 23 -15.27 0.25 12.76
N THR A 24 -16.21 0.70 11.93
CA THR A 24 -17.61 0.84 12.37
C THR A 24 -18.44 -0.42 12.08
N PRO A 25 -19.46 -0.72 12.91
CA PRO A 25 -20.45 -1.74 12.58
C PRO A 25 -21.05 -1.52 11.19
N ARG A 26 -21.34 -2.62 10.51
CA ARG A 26 -21.90 -2.64 9.15
C ARG A 26 -23.33 -3.16 9.19
N THR A 27 -24.02 -3.10 8.06
CA THR A 27 -25.40 -3.57 7.95
C THR A 27 -25.56 -4.44 6.70
N THR A 28 -26.28 -5.55 6.81
CA THR A 28 -26.67 -6.37 5.66
C THR A 28 -27.67 -5.64 4.77
N LEU A 29 -27.93 -6.17 3.57
CA LEU A 29 -29.00 -5.67 2.71
C LEU A 29 -30.39 -5.74 3.36
N THR A 30 -30.58 -6.66 4.33
CA THR A 30 -31.84 -6.83 5.07
C THR A 30 -31.93 -5.97 6.33
N GLY A 31 -30.89 -5.18 6.66
CA GLY A 31 -30.88 -4.31 7.84
C GLY A 31 -30.26 -4.93 9.10
N GLU A 32 -29.73 -6.15 9.02
CA GLU A 32 -29.11 -6.82 10.18
C GLU A 32 -27.72 -6.25 10.46
N ALA A 33 -27.38 -6.08 11.73
CA ALA A 33 -26.07 -5.59 12.14
C ALA A 33 -24.99 -6.64 11.88
N LEU A 34 -23.91 -6.22 11.22
CA LEU A 34 -22.69 -6.99 11.03
C LEU A 34 -21.56 -6.36 11.84
N PRO A 35 -20.62 -7.16 12.37
CA PRO A 35 -19.45 -6.61 13.02
C PRO A 35 -18.61 -5.79 12.03
N ALA A 36 -17.81 -4.88 12.59
CA ALA A 36 -16.76 -4.17 11.86
C ALA A 36 -15.86 -5.18 11.10
N LEU A 37 -15.16 -4.72 10.07
CA LEU A 37 -14.21 -5.58 9.34
C LEU A 37 -13.02 -5.97 10.22
N LEU A 38 -12.68 -5.11 11.18
CA LEU A 38 -11.66 -5.34 12.20
C LEU A 38 -12.28 -5.18 13.61
N PRO A 39 -13.01 -6.18 14.14
CA PRO A 39 -13.75 -6.05 15.40
C PRO A 39 -12.90 -5.77 16.64
N ALA A 40 -11.73 -6.42 16.77
CA ALA A 40 -10.85 -6.23 17.92
C ALA A 40 -10.19 -4.84 17.87
N THR A 41 -9.81 -4.42 16.67
CA THR A 41 -9.25 -3.09 16.41
C THR A 41 -10.30 -1.99 16.64
N ALA A 42 -11.53 -2.20 16.21
CA ALA A 42 -12.66 -1.31 16.44
C ALA A 42 -12.90 -1.09 17.94
N THR A 43 -12.90 -2.17 18.72
CA THR A 43 -13.08 -2.09 20.17
C THR A 43 -11.98 -1.27 20.84
N ALA A 44 -10.72 -1.46 20.44
CA ALA A 44 -9.60 -0.69 20.99
C ALA A 44 -9.61 0.78 20.53
N TRP A 45 -10.06 1.04 19.30
CA TRP A 45 -10.25 2.40 18.78
C TRP A 45 -11.35 3.16 19.52
N GLU A 46 -12.52 2.53 19.74
CA GLU A 46 -13.64 3.12 20.48
C GLU A 46 -13.30 3.41 21.94
N ALA A 47 -12.44 2.60 22.55
CA ALA A 47 -11.90 2.84 23.89
C ALA A 47 -10.95 4.05 23.96
N GLY A 48 -10.47 4.55 22.81
CA GLY A 48 -9.47 5.61 22.74
C GLY A 48 -8.03 5.13 22.96
N ASP A 49 -7.79 3.82 22.96
CA ASP A 49 -6.47 3.22 23.19
C ASP A 49 -5.57 3.36 21.95
N LEU A 50 -6.17 3.54 20.77
CA LEU A 50 -5.45 3.58 19.48
C LEU A 50 -5.54 4.96 18.83
N ASP A 51 -4.42 5.39 18.27
CA ASP A 51 -4.39 6.53 17.35
C ASP A 51 -4.47 6.09 15.87
N GLY A 52 -4.54 7.07 14.99
CA GLY A 52 -4.65 6.82 13.55
C GLY A 52 -3.38 6.21 12.93
N GLU A 53 -2.25 6.15 13.64
CA GLU A 53 -1.05 5.48 13.17
C GLU A 53 -1.08 3.99 13.50
N HIS A 54 -1.52 3.61 14.70
CA HIS A 54 -1.76 2.21 15.05
C HIS A 54 -2.73 1.54 14.07
N VAL A 55 -3.86 2.19 13.79
CA VAL A 55 -4.85 1.70 12.83
C VAL A 55 -4.21 1.49 11.45
N ARG A 56 -3.33 2.40 10.99
CA ARG A 56 -2.67 2.26 9.69
C ARG A 56 -1.73 1.07 9.64
N VAL A 57 -1.02 0.76 10.73
CA VAL A 57 -0.14 -0.42 10.80
C VAL A 57 -0.97 -1.69 10.65
N ILE A 58 -2.08 -1.80 11.37
CA ILE A 58 -2.99 -2.96 11.32
C ILE A 58 -3.62 -3.08 9.92
N GLN A 59 -4.13 -1.99 9.35
CA GLN A 59 -4.68 -1.97 7.99
C GLN A 59 -3.63 -2.35 6.93
N LYS A 60 -2.38 -1.91 7.12
CA LYS A 60 -1.26 -2.27 6.23
C LYS A 60 -0.98 -3.76 6.29
N PHE A 61 -0.92 -4.32 7.48
CA PHE A 61 -0.72 -5.75 7.69
C PHE A 61 -1.75 -6.59 6.91
N PHE A 62 -3.05 -6.31 7.07
CA PHE A 62 -4.10 -7.09 6.39
C PHE A 62 -4.15 -6.89 4.87
N ARG A 63 -3.87 -5.69 4.38
CA ARG A 63 -3.79 -5.44 2.93
C ARG A 63 -2.65 -6.26 2.29
N ASP A 64 -1.55 -6.40 3.02
CA ASP A 64 -0.32 -7.02 2.51
C ASP A 64 -0.29 -8.54 2.77
N LEU A 65 -1.24 -9.07 3.53
CA LEU A 65 -1.39 -10.50 3.80
C LEU A 65 -1.68 -11.30 2.49
N PRO A 66 -1.11 -12.51 2.34
CA PRO A 66 -1.43 -13.42 1.25
C PRO A 66 -2.86 -13.96 1.31
N ASP A 67 -3.43 -14.30 0.16
CA ASP A 67 -4.77 -14.89 0.02
C ASP A 67 -4.92 -16.28 0.65
N HIS A 68 -3.84 -17.05 0.74
CA HIS A 68 -3.86 -18.40 1.33
C HIS A 68 -3.95 -18.41 2.86
N VAL A 69 -3.82 -17.25 3.52
CA VAL A 69 -3.99 -17.16 4.98
C VAL A 69 -5.48 -17.24 5.32
N GLY A 70 -5.86 -18.34 5.97
CA GLY A 70 -7.26 -18.62 6.28
C GLY A 70 -7.88 -17.66 7.31
N PRO A 71 -9.23 -17.56 7.35
CA PRO A 71 -9.95 -16.59 8.17
C PRO A 71 -9.71 -16.74 9.69
N VAL A 72 -9.41 -17.95 10.17
CA VAL A 72 -9.09 -18.19 11.59
C VAL A 72 -7.76 -17.53 11.98
N GLU A 73 -6.75 -17.61 11.12
CA GLU A 73 -5.45 -16.98 11.39
C GLU A 73 -5.51 -15.47 11.22
N VAL A 74 -6.34 -14.98 10.29
CA VAL A 74 -6.68 -13.55 10.15
C VAL A 74 -7.30 -13.00 11.45
N ASP A 75 -8.31 -13.68 12.01
CA ASP A 75 -8.98 -13.28 13.26
C ASP A 75 -8.01 -13.28 14.46
N LYS A 76 -7.19 -14.34 14.59
CA LYS A 76 -6.14 -14.39 15.63
C LYS A 76 -5.11 -13.27 15.48
N ALA A 77 -4.68 -13.01 14.25
CA ALA A 77 -3.71 -11.96 13.96
C ALA A 77 -4.27 -10.59 14.33
N GLU A 78 -5.55 -10.34 14.04
CA GLU A 78 -6.20 -9.08 14.36
C GLU A 78 -6.24 -8.85 15.87
N LYS A 79 -6.72 -9.84 16.63
CA LYS A 79 -6.79 -9.78 18.10
C LYS A 79 -5.41 -9.52 18.70
N SER A 80 -4.41 -10.27 18.25
CA SER A 80 -3.03 -10.11 18.71
C SER A 80 -2.50 -8.70 18.43
N LEU A 81 -2.68 -8.18 17.21
CA LEU A 81 -2.21 -6.83 16.87
C LEU A 81 -2.97 -5.76 17.65
N ALA A 82 -4.29 -5.88 17.81
CA ALA A 82 -5.10 -4.94 18.59
C ALA A 82 -4.70 -4.93 20.06
N GLU A 83 -4.38 -6.08 20.66
CA GLU A 83 -3.88 -6.18 22.04
C GLU A 83 -2.51 -5.52 22.22
N HIS A 84 -1.56 -5.79 21.31
CA HIS A 84 -0.25 -5.17 21.37
C HIS A 84 -0.32 -3.65 21.16
N ALA A 85 -1.18 -3.19 20.24
CA ALA A 85 -1.33 -1.78 19.88
C ALA A 85 -1.76 -0.89 21.06
N ARG A 86 -2.39 -1.45 22.10
CA ARG A 86 -2.72 -0.71 23.33
C ARG A 86 -1.51 -0.37 24.19
N ASN A 87 -0.40 -1.10 24.01
CA ASN A 87 0.72 -1.10 24.95
C ASN A 87 2.04 -0.60 24.34
N VAL A 88 2.11 -0.47 23.02
CA VAL A 88 3.35 -0.13 22.29
C VAL A 88 3.11 1.02 21.33
N ARG A 89 4.17 1.71 20.92
CA ARG A 89 4.09 2.76 19.90
C ARG A 89 3.87 2.19 18.50
N PRO A 90 3.37 2.97 17.52
CA PRO A 90 3.12 2.48 16.16
C PRO A 90 4.36 1.88 15.47
N ASP A 91 5.55 2.46 15.67
CA ASP A 91 6.80 1.96 15.11
C ASP A 91 7.26 0.62 15.73
N GLN A 92 6.86 0.36 16.97
CA GLN A 92 7.10 -0.93 17.62
C GLN A 92 6.06 -1.96 17.16
N LEU A 93 4.80 -1.54 17.00
CA LEU A 93 3.74 -2.38 16.46
C LEU A 93 4.07 -2.84 15.03
N GLU A 94 4.68 -1.99 14.20
CA GLU A 94 5.10 -2.37 12.85
C GLU A 94 6.08 -3.54 12.87
N LYS A 95 7.04 -3.55 13.80
CA LYS A 95 7.97 -4.69 13.98
C LYS A 95 7.26 -5.97 14.41
N ILE A 96 6.22 -5.86 15.24
CA ILE A 96 5.40 -7.00 15.66
C ILE A 96 4.61 -7.53 14.47
N ALA A 97 4.01 -6.64 13.68
CA ALA A 97 3.28 -6.98 12.47
C ALA A 97 4.18 -7.68 11.43
N ASP A 98 5.41 -7.19 11.22
CA ASP A 98 6.37 -7.82 10.30
C ASP A 98 6.77 -9.23 10.75
N ARG A 99 6.97 -9.41 12.07
CA ARG A 99 7.26 -10.74 12.63
C ARG A 99 6.07 -11.69 12.48
N LEU A 100 4.86 -11.19 12.74
CA LEU A 100 3.63 -11.98 12.59
C LEU A 100 3.39 -12.36 11.13
N ALA A 101 3.61 -11.43 10.19
CA ALA A 101 3.48 -11.69 8.76
C ALA A 101 4.46 -12.78 8.31
N THR A 102 5.70 -12.73 8.82
CA THR A 102 6.71 -13.78 8.57
C THR A 102 6.27 -15.14 9.14
N HIS A 103 5.61 -15.15 10.30
CA HIS A 103 5.10 -16.40 10.88
C HIS A 103 3.95 -17.00 10.06
N LEU A 104 3.06 -16.13 9.54
CA LEU A 104 1.92 -16.55 8.72
C LEU A 104 2.32 -16.94 7.29
N ASN A 105 3.43 -16.39 6.78
CA ASN A 105 3.96 -16.67 5.45
C ASN A 105 5.48 -16.95 5.51
N PRO A 106 5.91 -18.08 6.09
CA PRO A 106 7.32 -18.37 6.33
C PRO A 106 8.11 -18.62 5.05
N ASP A 107 7.46 -19.07 3.97
CA ASP A 107 8.10 -19.30 2.67
C ASP A 107 8.08 -18.06 1.76
N GLY A 108 7.42 -16.97 2.20
CA GLY A 108 7.31 -15.72 1.46
C GLY A 108 6.57 -15.86 0.13
N ARG A 109 5.74 -16.90 -0.03
CA ARG A 109 5.01 -17.12 -1.28
C ARG A 109 3.79 -16.20 -1.36
N PHE A 110 3.53 -15.73 -2.56
CA PHE A 110 2.36 -14.92 -2.92
C PHE A 110 1.78 -15.50 -4.20
N SER A 111 0.45 -15.55 -4.30
CA SER A 111 -0.23 -16.00 -5.51
C SER A 111 -0.09 -14.98 -6.65
N GLU A 112 -0.45 -15.37 -7.88
CA GLU A 112 -0.58 -14.40 -8.97
C GLU A 112 -1.68 -13.37 -8.68
N GLU A 113 -2.77 -13.78 -8.03
CA GLU A 113 -3.87 -12.90 -7.62
C GLU A 113 -3.41 -11.86 -6.60
N ASP A 114 -2.57 -12.24 -5.63
CA ASP A 114 -1.93 -11.32 -4.68
C ASP A 114 -1.12 -10.25 -5.39
N ARG A 115 -0.27 -10.67 -6.34
CA ARG A 115 0.57 -9.75 -7.13
C ARG A 115 -0.31 -8.86 -8.01
N ALA A 116 -1.33 -9.44 -8.64
CA ALA A 116 -2.27 -8.73 -9.48
C ALA A 116 -2.98 -7.61 -8.68
N ARG A 117 -3.50 -7.91 -7.49
CA ARG A 117 -4.16 -6.94 -6.63
C ARG A 117 -3.24 -5.81 -6.15
N LYS A 118 -1.95 -6.11 -5.93
CA LYS A 118 -0.96 -5.14 -5.41
C LYS A 118 -0.29 -4.29 -6.50
N ARG A 119 -0.25 -4.76 -7.75
CA ARG A 119 0.42 -4.05 -8.85
C ARG A 119 -0.23 -2.69 -9.12
N GLY A 120 0.58 -1.71 -9.47
CA GLY A 120 0.05 -0.41 -9.84
C GLY A 120 1.11 0.68 -9.99
N PHE A 121 0.72 1.75 -10.66
CA PHE A 121 1.49 2.98 -10.78
C PHE A 121 0.62 4.15 -10.33
N LEU A 122 1.20 5.06 -9.55
CA LEU A 122 0.52 6.28 -9.14
C LEU A 122 1.49 7.45 -9.04
N TRP A 123 0.99 8.65 -9.37
CA TRP A 123 1.67 9.90 -9.05
C TRP A 123 1.47 10.25 -7.57
N CYS A 124 2.57 10.54 -6.89
CA CYS A 124 2.59 10.93 -5.49
C CYS A 124 2.40 12.45 -5.37
N GLY A 125 1.17 12.87 -5.12
CA GLY A 125 0.82 14.28 -5.02
C GLY A 125 0.54 14.92 -6.37
N GLY A 126 0.53 16.26 -6.40
CA GLY A 126 0.41 17.03 -7.64
C GLY A 126 1.76 17.20 -8.33
N GLN A 127 1.71 17.68 -9.57
CA GLN A 127 2.90 18.15 -10.26
C GLN A 127 3.53 19.30 -9.46
N ARG A 128 4.84 19.24 -9.26
CA ARG A 128 5.60 20.27 -8.56
C ARG A 128 5.68 21.53 -9.43
N ALA A 129 6.06 22.65 -8.82
CA ALA A 129 6.16 23.94 -9.50
C ALA A 129 7.17 23.96 -10.66
N ASP A 130 8.16 23.07 -10.62
CA ASP A 130 9.14 22.84 -11.69
C ASP A 130 8.62 21.93 -12.82
N GLY A 131 7.36 21.51 -12.77
CA GLY A 131 6.77 20.57 -13.72
C GLY A 131 7.10 19.10 -13.41
N MET A 132 7.89 18.80 -12.37
CA MET A 132 8.30 17.44 -12.06
C MET A 132 7.23 16.72 -11.22
N SER A 133 7.07 15.41 -11.42
CA SER A 133 6.19 14.57 -10.62
C SER A 133 6.95 13.40 -10.02
N VAL A 134 6.64 13.04 -8.78
CA VAL A 134 7.19 11.84 -8.15
C VAL A 134 6.22 10.69 -8.39
N GLY A 135 6.67 9.60 -8.99
CA GLY A 135 5.88 8.39 -9.19
C GLY A 135 6.22 7.31 -8.18
N LYS A 136 5.26 6.41 -7.91
CA LYS A 136 5.47 5.15 -7.20
C LYS A 136 4.96 4.00 -8.05
N LEU A 137 5.83 3.01 -8.28
CA LEU A 137 5.54 1.79 -9.01
C LEU A 137 5.62 0.59 -8.08
N THR A 138 4.54 -0.19 -8.03
CA THR A 138 4.53 -1.56 -7.50
C THR A 138 4.53 -2.50 -8.70
N ALA A 139 5.72 -2.95 -9.12
CA ALA A 139 5.88 -3.82 -10.28
C ALA A 139 5.65 -5.29 -9.91
N THR A 140 5.12 -6.08 -10.85
CA THR A 140 5.23 -7.54 -10.78
C THR A 140 6.68 -7.97 -11.02
N PRO A 141 7.09 -9.20 -10.65
CA PRO A 141 8.43 -9.70 -10.97
C PRO A 141 8.79 -9.60 -12.46
N GLU A 142 7.82 -9.88 -13.33
CA GLU A 142 7.98 -9.83 -14.78
C GLU A 142 8.23 -8.40 -15.26
N LEU A 143 7.39 -7.44 -14.85
CA LEU A 143 7.57 -6.03 -15.21
C LEU A 143 8.89 -5.48 -14.65
N ARG A 144 9.28 -5.88 -13.43
CA ARG A 144 10.56 -5.49 -12.84
C ARG A 144 11.73 -5.98 -13.68
N ALA A 145 11.72 -7.25 -14.07
CA ALA A 145 12.78 -7.84 -14.90
C ALA A 145 12.86 -7.18 -16.28
N MET A 146 11.71 -6.89 -16.91
CA MET A 146 11.67 -6.16 -18.19
C MET A 146 12.28 -4.75 -18.06
N LEU A 147 11.94 -4.02 -17.00
CA LEU A 147 12.52 -2.70 -16.74
C LEU A 147 14.02 -2.79 -16.47
N ASP A 148 14.47 -3.73 -15.63
CA ASP A 148 15.89 -3.91 -15.33
C ASP A 148 16.69 -4.21 -16.61
N ALA A 149 16.19 -5.10 -17.47
CA ALA A 149 16.83 -5.43 -18.74
C ALA A 149 16.87 -4.23 -19.70
N TRP A 150 15.77 -3.48 -19.80
CA TRP A 150 15.72 -2.26 -20.61
C TRP A 150 16.72 -1.22 -20.11
N LEU A 151 16.71 -0.93 -18.82
CA LEU A 151 17.57 0.08 -18.20
C LEU A 151 19.05 -0.31 -18.27
N ALA A 152 19.37 -1.61 -18.19
CA ALA A 152 20.74 -2.09 -18.41
C ALA A 152 21.24 -1.78 -19.83
N ASN A 153 20.37 -1.86 -20.83
CA ASN A 153 20.74 -1.60 -22.23
C ASN A 153 20.78 -0.11 -22.57
N PHE A 154 19.77 0.66 -22.15
CA PHE A 154 19.55 2.04 -22.61
C PHE A 154 20.03 3.12 -21.62
N ALA A 155 20.35 2.76 -20.36
CA ALA A 155 20.89 3.70 -19.37
C ALA A 155 22.34 3.38 -18.94
N ALA A 156 23.04 2.55 -19.72
CA ALA A 156 24.46 2.26 -19.51
C ALA A 156 25.32 3.53 -19.69
N PRO A 157 26.30 3.81 -18.81
CA PRO A 157 27.19 4.96 -18.97
C PRO A 157 28.19 4.73 -20.11
N THR A 158 28.52 5.79 -20.84
CA THR A 158 29.70 5.85 -21.73
C THR A 158 30.83 6.62 -21.06
N PRO A 159 32.10 6.50 -21.51
CA PRO A 159 33.25 7.12 -20.85
C PRO A 159 33.14 8.65 -20.63
N ASP A 160 32.43 9.35 -21.52
CA ASP A 160 32.24 10.81 -21.45
C ASP A 160 30.84 11.21 -20.96
N ASP A 161 30.05 10.28 -20.43
CA ASP A 161 28.69 10.56 -19.94
C ASP A 161 28.72 11.25 -18.56
N LEU A 162 28.42 12.55 -18.54
CA LEU A 162 28.37 13.37 -17.33
C LEU A 162 27.06 13.24 -16.53
N ARG A 163 26.05 12.53 -17.05
CA ARG A 163 24.75 12.37 -16.36
C ARG A 163 24.88 11.43 -15.17
N SER A 164 24.12 11.67 -14.12
CA SER A 164 24.01 10.75 -12.98
C SER A 164 23.30 9.45 -13.38
N HIS A 165 23.44 8.40 -12.57
CA HIS A 165 22.71 7.14 -12.79
C HIS A 165 21.19 7.38 -12.89
N SER A 166 20.61 8.17 -11.97
CA SER A 166 19.17 8.46 -12.00
C SER A 166 18.75 9.27 -13.23
N GLN A 167 19.60 10.16 -13.74
CA GLN A 167 19.31 10.91 -14.98
C GLN A 167 19.30 10.00 -16.20
N ARG A 168 20.29 9.10 -16.34
CA ARG A 168 20.28 8.12 -17.44
C ARG A 168 19.08 7.19 -17.39
N GLN A 169 18.71 6.73 -16.19
CA GLN A 169 17.52 5.90 -15.98
C GLN A 169 16.25 6.64 -16.36
N HIS A 170 16.14 7.93 -16.01
CA HIS A 170 15.04 8.80 -16.43
C HIS A 170 14.96 8.91 -17.96
N ASP A 171 16.08 9.22 -18.62
CA ASP A 171 16.12 9.42 -20.06
C ASP A 171 15.76 8.13 -20.82
N ALA A 172 16.25 6.99 -20.37
CA ALA A 172 15.90 5.67 -20.94
C ALA A 172 14.42 5.32 -20.76
N LEU A 173 13.79 5.74 -19.66
CA LEU A 173 12.34 5.59 -19.47
C LEU A 173 11.56 6.54 -20.38
N ALA A 174 12.05 7.77 -20.58
CA ALA A 174 11.43 8.72 -21.50
C ALA A 174 11.46 8.19 -22.95
N GLU A 175 12.57 7.58 -23.36
CA GLU A 175 12.69 6.90 -24.66
C GLU A 175 11.72 5.72 -24.78
N LEU A 176 11.63 4.86 -23.75
CA LEU A 176 10.69 3.72 -23.76
C LEU A 176 9.23 4.16 -23.94
N VAL A 177 8.83 5.22 -23.24
CA VAL A 177 7.46 5.74 -23.31
C VAL A 177 7.21 6.49 -24.63
N GLY A 178 8.21 7.20 -25.14
CA GLY A 178 8.15 7.93 -26.41
C GLY A 178 8.17 7.01 -27.65
N GLY A 179 8.92 5.91 -27.63
CA GLY A 179 9.01 4.95 -28.74
C GLY A 179 7.78 4.05 -28.87
N GLY A 180 6.99 3.89 -27.81
CA GLY A 180 5.76 3.10 -27.82
C GLY A 180 4.60 3.69 -28.65
N SER A 181 4.71 4.94 -29.12
CA SER A 181 3.65 5.61 -29.89
C SER A 181 3.62 5.24 -31.38
N GLU A 182 4.62 4.53 -31.92
CA GLU A 182 4.64 4.14 -33.34
C GLU A 182 3.93 2.80 -33.64
N ILE A 183 3.49 2.04 -32.62
CA ILE A 183 2.88 0.70 -32.79
C ILE A 183 1.34 0.74 -32.71
N ARG A 184 0.71 1.90 -32.85
CA ARG A 184 -0.77 1.99 -32.99
C ARG A 184 -1.15 2.77 -34.24
N ASN A 185 -1.25 2.04 -35.35
CA ASN A 185 -2.16 2.30 -36.47
C ASN A 185 -2.75 0.98 -36.93
#